data_AF-A0A832ZYD6-F1
#
_entry.id   AF-A0A832ZYD6-F1
#
_cell.length_a   1.000
_cell.length_b   1.000
_cell.length_c   1.000
_cell.angle_alpha   90.00
_cell.angle_beta   90.00
_cell.angle_gamma   90.00
#
_symmetry.space_group_name_H-M   'P 1'
#
loop_
_entity.id
_entity.type
_entity.pdbx_description
1 polymer ?
#
loop_
_entity_poly.entity_id
_entity_poly.type
_entity_poly.pdbx_seq_one_letter_code
_entity_poly.pdbx_strand_id
1 'polypeptide(L)' 'MEREMALARKRHLWERQFQLAFDKEKPKRMRKELPSSNEKACSVCGDLCALLIAESIFKD' A
#
# COMPACT_ATOMS: atom_id res chain seq x y z
N MET A 1 5.67 -15.68 2.54
CA MET A 1 5.95 -14.26 2.89
C MET A 1 5.67 -13.30 1.74
N GLU A 2 6.31 -13.46 0.57
CA GLU A 2 6.13 -12.54 -0.59
C GLU A 2 4.66 -12.43 -1.05
N ARG A 3 4.00 -13.58 -1.29
CA ARG A 3 2.59 -13.62 -1.72
C ARG A 3 1.67 -12.91 -0.72
N GLU A 4 1.90 -13.07 0.58
CA GLU A 4 1.11 -12.39 1.61
C GLU A 4 1.33 -10.87 1.60
N MET A 5 2.57 -10.42 1.37
CA MET A 5 2.88 -9.00 1.25
C MET A 5 2.22 -8.38 0.01
N ALA A 6 2.23 -9.10 -1.12
CA ALA A 6 1.55 -8.67 -2.34
C ALA A 6 0.03 -8.58 -2.14
N LEU A 7 -0.57 -9.57 -1.46
CA LEU A 7 -1.99 -9.54 -1.11
C LEU A 7 -2.34 -8.42 -0.14
N ALA A 8 -1.51 -8.18 0.88
CA ALA A 8 -1.66 -7.05 1.79
C ALA A 8 -1.57 -5.72 1.03
N ARG A 9 -0.67 -5.61 0.05
CA ARG A 9 -0.55 -4.43 -0.81
C ARG A 9 -1.80 -4.20 -1.65
N LYS A 10 -2.25 -5.25 -2.35
CA LYS A 10 -3.46 -5.20 -3.19
C LYS A 10 -4.67 -4.76 -2.38
N ARG A 11 -4.79 -5.23 -1.13
CA ARG A 11 -5.89 -4.91 -0.21
C ARG A 11 -5.67 -3.66 0.63
N HIS A 12 -4.62 -2.88 0.36
CA HIS A 12 -4.29 -1.65 1.08
C HIS A 12 -4.09 -1.84 2.61
N LEU A 13 -3.69 -3.04 3.04
CA LEU A 13 -3.45 -3.40 4.44
C LEU A 13 -2.04 -2.98 4.88
N TRP A 14 -1.85 -1.68 5.09
CA TRP A 14 -0.55 -1.07 5.41
C TRP A 14 0.12 -1.68 6.64
N GLU A 15 -0.60 -1.83 7.75
CA GLU A 15 -0.02 -2.42 8.97
C GLU A 15 0.45 -3.85 8.73
N ARG A 16 -0.33 -4.67 8.01
CA ARG A 16 0.08 -6.03 7.67
C ARG A 16 1.31 -6.04 6.77
N GLN A 17 1.40 -5.12 5.81
CA GLN A 17 2.57 -4.97 4.95
C GLN A 17 3.83 -4.60 5.75
N PHE A 18 3.71 -3.71 6.75
CA PHE A 18 4.82 -3.35 7.64
C PHE A 18 5.27 -4.54 8.48
N GLN A 19 4.34 -5.31 9.05
CA GLN A 19 4.67 -6.49 9.84
C GLN A 19 5.36 -7.60 9.04
N LEU A 20 5.07 -7.68 7.73
CA LEU A 20 5.68 -8.63 6.80
C LEU A 20 7.00 -8.16 6.20
N ALA A 21 7.35 -6.88 6.34
CA ALA A 21 8.61 -6.35 5.84
C ALA A 21 9.78 -6.87 6.67
N PHE A 22 10.92 -7.08 6.01
CA PHE A 22 12.16 -7.49 6.70
C PHE A 22 12.57 -6.45 7.75
N ASP A 23 12.59 -5.18 7.35
CA ASP A 23 12.65 -4.04 8.26
C ASP A 23 11.24 -3.46 8.39
N LYS A 24 10.64 -3.62 9.56
CA LYS A 24 9.26 -3.22 9.83
C LYS A 24 9.11 -1.71 10.00
N GLU A 25 10.16 -1.03 10.47
CA GLU A 25 10.10 0.38 10.83
C GLU A 25 10.39 1.29 9.64
N LYS A 26 11.26 0.88 8.70
CA LYS A 26 11.56 1.66 7.50
C LYS A 26 10.32 2.02 6.66
N PRO A 27 9.46 1.07 6.21
CA PRO A 27 8.30 1.42 5.39
C PRO A 27 7.25 2.22 6.17
N LYS A 28 7.11 1.98 7.48
CA LYS A 28 6.23 2.75 8.36
C LYS A 28 6.69 4.20 8.47
N ARG A 29 7.99 4.43 8.69
CA ARG A 29 8.60 5.76 8.71
C ARG A 29 8.45 6.46 7.36
N MET A 30 8.78 5.79 6.26
CA MET A 30 8.64 6.36 4.91
C MET A 30 7.21 6.80 4.60
N ARG A 31 6.19 6.04 5.01
CA ARG A 31 4.78 6.44 4.81
C ARG A 31 4.41 7.68 5.63
N LYS A 32 4.99 7.86 6.82
CA LYS A 32 4.78 9.05 7.65
C LYS A 32 5.49 10.28 7.06
N GLU A 33 6.71 10.11 6.56
CA GLU A 33 7.53 11.18 5.99
C GLU A 33 7.08 11.60 4.58
N LEU A 34 6.47 10.68 3.84
CA LEU A 34 5.98 10.89 2.47
C LEU A 34 4.46 10.68 2.44
N PRO A 35 3.66 11.69 2.84
CA PRO A 35 2.21 11.60 2.80
C PRO A 35 1.73 11.43 1.35
N SER A 36 0.63 10.69 1.18
CA SER A 36 -0.03 10.56 -0.13
C SER A 36 -1.14 11.58 -0.25
N SER A 37 -1.43 12.04 -1.47
CA SER A 37 -2.66 12.81 -1.74
C SER A 37 -3.93 11.99 -1.52
N ASN A 38 -3.80 10.64 -1.53
CA ASN A 38 -4.87 9.71 -1.25
C ASN A 38 -4.42 8.69 -0.19
N GLU A 39 -5.08 8.67 0.97
CA GLU A 39 -4.67 7.80 2.08
C GLU A 39 -4.71 6.30 1.75
N LYS A 40 -5.50 5.85 0.76
CA LYS A 40 -5.49 4.46 0.32
C LYS A 40 -4.27 4.14 -0.57
N ALA A 41 -3.60 5.13 -1.13
CA ALA A 41 -2.45 4.98 -2.01
C ALA A 41 -1.10 5.25 -1.30
N CYS A 42 0.00 5.05 -2.04
CA CYS A 42 1.32 5.56 -1.65
C CYS A 42 1.52 6.98 -2.20
N SER A 43 2.60 7.64 -1.77
CA SER A 43 2.97 8.99 -2.20
C SER A 43 3.38 9.11 -3.66
N VAL A 44 3.59 8.00 -4.38
CA VAL A 44 4.06 8.05 -5.77
C VAL A 44 2.95 8.46 -6.73
N CYS A 45 1.81 7.75 -6.72
CA CYS A 45 0.73 7.98 -7.68
C CYS A 45 -0.46 8.74 -7.09
N GLY A 46 -0.64 8.71 -5.76
CA GLY A 46 -1.77 9.36 -5.09
C GLY A 46 -3.12 8.93 -5.68
N ASP A 47 -3.89 9.91 -6.14
CA ASP A 47 -5.22 9.72 -6.74
C ASP A 47 -5.21 8.89 -8.03
N LEU A 48 -4.07 8.77 -8.70
CA LEU A 48 -3.89 7.96 -9.90
C LEU A 48 -3.34 6.55 -9.58
N CYS A 49 -3.59 6.04 -8.38
CA CYS A 49 -3.12 4.73 -7.97
C CYS A 49 -3.73 3.62 -8.85
N ALA A 50 -2.87 2.91 -9.60
CA ALA A 50 -3.28 1.83 -10.48
C ALA A 50 -4.06 0.70 -9.77
N LEU A 51 -3.76 0.42 -8.50
CA LEU A 51 -4.49 -0.58 -7.73
C LEU A 51 -5.93 -0.15 -7.45
N LEU A 52 -6.15 1.12 -7.09
CA LEU A 52 -7.49 1.66 -6.84
C LEU A 52 -8.31 1.75 -8.15
N ILE A 53 -7.66 2.10 -9.26
CA ILE A 53 -8.28 2.10 -10.58
C ILE A 53 -8.66 0.67 -10.99
N ALA A 54 -7.77 -0.30 -10.78
CA ALA A 54 -8.09 -1.70 -11.05
C ALA A 54 -9.26 -2.19 -10.16
N GLU A 55 -9.27 -1.85 -8.87
CA GLU A 55 -10.39 -2.17 -7.98
C GLU A 55 -11.71 -1.52 -8.41
N SER A 56 -11.69 -0.32 -8.98
CA SER A 56 -12.92 0.34 -9.44
C SER A 56 -13.50 -0.31 -10.69
N ILE A 57 -12.67 -0.94 -11.52
CA ILE A 57 -13.07 -1.63 -12.76
C ILE A 57 -13.48 -3.08 -12.48
N PHE A 58 -12.70 -3.79 -11.68
CA PHE A 58 -12.84 -5.23 -11.46
C PHE A 58 -13.53 -5.58 -10.13
N LYS A 59 -14.60 -4.86 -9.76
CA LYS A 59 -15.40 -5.19 -8.58
C LYS A 59 -16.09 -6.55 -8.79
N ASP A 60 -15.51 -7.60 -8.22
CA ASP A 60 -16.22 -8.81 -7.83
C ASP A 60 -17.07 -8.53 -6.57
#